data_AF-A0A2A4UII2-F1
#
_entry.id   AF-A0A2A4UII2-F1
#
_cell.length_a   1.000
_cell.length_b   1.000
_cell.length_c   1.000
_cell.angle_alpha   90.00
_cell.angle_beta   90.00
_cell.angle_gamma   90.00
#
_symmetry.space_group_name_H-M   'P 1'
#
loop_
_entity.id
_entity.type
_entity.pdbx_description
1 polymer ?
#
loop_
_entity_poly.entity_id
_entity_poly.type
_entity_poly.pdbx_seq_one_letter_code
_entity_poly.pdbx_strand_id
1 'polypeptide(L)'
;MVSDKRLERLSKRKFYVPKKGLLGKRKPSDNELIRAVLYENGRLRGCVTGAALYNRPGLTTQVPRTVTVAFNGGRQERAFGTIRIKTVVLIGDGEDKK
;
A
#
# COMPACT_ATOMS: atom_id res chain seq x y z
N MET A 1 -14.79 -29.53 -5.17
CA MET A 1 -15.11 -28.10 -5.31
C MET A 1 -13.93 -27.28 -4.79
N VAL A 2 -13.06 -26.80 -5.67
CA VAL A 2 -12.05 -25.78 -5.33
C VAL A 2 -12.39 -24.57 -6.18
N SER A 3 -12.91 -23.52 -5.53
CA SER A 3 -13.35 -22.30 -6.19
C SER A 3 -12.17 -21.64 -6.91
N ASP A 4 -12.20 -21.65 -8.24
CA ASP A 4 -11.20 -21.14 -9.18
C ASP A 4 -11.02 -19.60 -9.07
N LYS A 5 -10.47 -19.11 -7.95
CA LYS A 5 -10.02 -17.71 -7.83
C LYS A 5 -8.68 -17.58 -8.53
N ARG A 6 -8.70 -17.46 -9.87
CA ARG A 6 -7.52 -17.21 -10.70
C ARG A 6 -6.82 -15.92 -10.25
N LEU A 7 -5.61 -16.07 -9.69
CA LEU A 7 -4.75 -14.95 -9.33
C LEU A 7 -4.20 -14.26 -10.58
N GLU A 8 -4.18 -12.94 -10.58
CA GLU A 8 -3.53 -12.14 -11.62
C GLU A 8 -2.24 -11.51 -11.12
N ARG A 9 -1.25 -11.40 -11.99
CA ARG A 9 0.06 -10.84 -11.65
C ARG A 9 -0.03 -9.32 -11.59
N LEU A 10 0.38 -8.74 -10.47
CA LEU A 10 0.53 -7.30 -10.29
C LEU A 10 1.95 -6.83 -10.65
N SER A 11 2.96 -7.54 -10.14
CA SER A 11 4.38 -7.27 -10.44
C SER A 11 5.24 -8.52 -10.13
N LYS A 12 6.58 -8.41 -10.18
CA LYS A 12 7.46 -9.55 -9.85
C LYS A 12 7.15 -10.04 -8.43
N ARG A 13 6.71 -11.30 -8.31
CA ARG A 13 6.33 -11.97 -7.05
C ARG A 13 5.15 -11.32 -6.29
N LYS A 14 4.33 -10.51 -6.95
CA LYS A 14 3.11 -9.93 -6.36
C LYS A 14 1.90 -10.25 -7.23
N PHE A 15 0.86 -10.78 -6.61
CA PHE A 15 -0.37 -11.22 -7.24
C PHE A 15 -1.57 -10.64 -6.51
N TYR A 16 -2.72 -10.58 -7.18
CA TYR A 16 -3.99 -10.14 -6.59
C TYR A 16 -5.14 -11.02 -7.09
N VAL A 17 -6.22 -11.05 -6.32
CA VAL A 17 -7.48 -11.64 -6.75
C VAL A 17 -8.28 -10.54 -7.47
N PRO A 18 -8.52 -10.63 -8.78
CA PRO A 18 -9.27 -9.62 -9.51
C PRO A 18 -10.72 -9.58 -9.02
N LYS A 19 -11.24 -8.37 -8.79
CA LYS A 19 -12.66 -8.15 -8.49
C LYS A 19 -13.42 -7.95 -9.80
N LYS A 20 -14.59 -8.56 -9.96
CA LYS A 20 -15.47 -8.34 -11.12
C LYS A 20 -16.24 -7.04 -10.91
N GLY A 21 -15.96 -6.03 -11.74
CA GLY A 21 -16.74 -4.80 -11.84
C GLY A 21 -17.64 -4.81 -13.08
N LEU A 22 -18.42 -3.74 -13.24
CA LEU A 22 -19.35 -3.57 -14.37
C LEU A 22 -18.63 -3.63 -15.73
N LEU A 23 -17.41 -3.09 -15.80
CA LEU A 23 -16.56 -3.04 -17.00
C LEU A 23 -15.58 -4.21 -17.10
N GLY A 24 -15.79 -5.29 -16.34
CA GLY A 24 -14.90 -6.45 -16.31
C GLY A 24 -13.97 -6.47 -15.09
N LYS A 25 -12.78 -7.08 -15.25
CA LYS A 25 -11.86 -7.29 -14.12
C LYS A 25 -11.21 -5.99 -13.67
N ARG A 26 -11.22 -5.75 -12.37
CA ARG A 26 -10.65 -4.54 -11.76
C ARG A 26 -9.31 -4.85 -11.09
N LYS A 27 -8.32 -4.01 -11.40
CA LYS A 27 -7.02 -3.98 -10.70
C LYS A 27 -7.21 -3.57 -9.23
N PRO A 28 -6.25 -3.87 -8.34
CA PRO A 28 -6.29 -3.38 -6.98
C PRO A 28 -6.37 -1.85 -6.96
N SER A 29 -7.20 -1.31 -6.07
CA SER A 29 -7.25 0.12 -5.80
C SER A 29 -5.96 0.60 -5.13
N ASP A 30 -5.68 1.90 -5.23
CA ASP A 30 -4.53 2.53 -4.56
C ASP A 30 -4.55 2.26 -3.05
N ASN A 31 -5.73 2.24 -2.42
CA ASN A 31 -5.88 1.89 -1.01
C ASN A 31 -5.50 0.43 -0.71
N GLU A 32 -5.81 -0.51 -1.60
CA GLU A 32 -5.41 -1.92 -1.45
C GLU A 32 -3.89 -2.07 -1.59
N LEU A 33 -3.28 -1.32 -2.52
CA LEU A 33 -1.82 -1.28 -2.70
C LEU A 33 -1.12 -0.71 -1.46
N ILE A 34 -1.63 0.37 -0.90
CA ILE A 34 -1.11 0.99 0.33
C ILE A 34 -1.27 0.03 1.52
N ARG A 35 -2.45 -0.62 1.66
CA ARG A 35 -2.67 -1.63 2.71
C ARG A 35 -1.73 -2.83 2.58
N ALA A 36 -1.43 -3.28 1.36
CA ALA A 36 -0.49 -4.37 1.14
C ALA A 36 0.96 -4.04 1.59
N VAL A 37 1.30 -2.76 1.75
CA VAL A 37 2.57 -2.30 2.33
C VAL A 37 2.46 -2.09 3.84
N LEU A 38 1.33 -1.56 4.31
CA LEU A 38 1.07 -1.24 5.72
C LEU A 38 0.77 -2.42 6.62
N TYR A 39 0.33 -3.55 6.05
CA TYR A 39 -0.01 -4.75 6.81
C TYR A 39 0.95 -5.89 6.51
N GLU A 40 1.36 -6.59 7.56
CA GLU A 40 2.14 -7.82 7.48
C GLU A 40 1.53 -8.83 8.45
N ASN A 41 1.20 -10.04 7.97
CA ASN A 41 0.53 -11.07 8.76
C ASN A 41 -0.73 -10.57 9.49
N GLY A 42 -1.50 -9.68 8.86
CA GLY A 42 -2.71 -9.08 9.42
C GLY A 42 -2.47 -7.98 10.46
N ARG A 43 -1.21 -7.71 10.84
CA ARG A 43 -0.84 -6.64 11.77
C ARG A 43 -0.48 -5.36 11.03
N LEU A 44 -1.00 -4.23 11.50
CA LEU A 44 -0.62 -2.91 11.01
C LEU A 44 0.81 -2.62 11.50
N ARG A 45 1.73 -2.32 10.58
CA ARG A 45 3.15 -2.06 10.89
C ARG A 45 3.60 -0.62 10.66
N GLY A 46 2.68 0.29 10.29
CA GLY A 46 3.05 1.67 9.97
C GLY A 46 1.85 2.58 9.72
N CYS A 47 2.14 3.79 9.22
CA CYS A 47 1.13 4.80 8.92
C CYS A 47 1.43 5.55 7.59
N VAL A 48 0.40 6.15 6.99
CA VAL A 48 0.55 7.04 5.83
C VAL A 48 0.98 8.42 6.31
N THR A 49 1.98 9.01 5.66
CA THR A 49 2.55 10.32 5.98
C THR A 49 2.71 11.19 4.73
N GLY A 50 3.19 12.42 4.90
CA GLY A 50 3.39 13.37 3.81
C GLY A 50 2.08 13.91 3.23
N ALA A 51 2.09 14.34 1.97
CA ALA A 51 0.96 15.02 1.33
C ALA A 51 -0.35 14.20 1.39
N ALA A 52 -0.27 12.88 1.21
CA ALA A 52 -1.44 12.00 1.19
C ALA A 52 -2.17 11.92 2.54
N LEU A 53 -1.53 12.30 3.66
CA LEU A 53 -2.14 12.32 4.98
C LEU A 53 -3.24 13.39 5.06
N TYR A 54 -3.02 14.55 4.44
CA TYR A 54 -3.91 15.72 4.52
C TYR A 54 -5.23 15.52 3.76
N ASN A 55 -5.31 14.54 2.85
CA ASN A 55 -6.55 14.23 2.13
C ASN A 55 -7.62 13.64 3.06
N ARG A 56 -7.23 12.88 4.08
CA ARG A 56 -8.16 12.21 5.01
C ARG A 56 -9.00 13.20 5.82
N PRO A 57 -8.41 14.23 6.46
CA PRO A 57 -9.18 15.26 7.15
C PRO A 57 -9.80 16.32 6.22
N GLY A 58 -9.65 16.21 4.90
CA GLY A 58 -10.15 17.23 3.95
C GLY A 58 -9.32 18.52 3.90
N LEU A 59 -8.09 18.50 4.44
CA LEU A 59 -7.18 19.65 4.40
C LEU A 59 -6.61 19.91 3.00
N THR A 60 -6.71 18.94 2.09
CA THR A 60 -6.42 19.11 0.67
C THR A 60 -7.25 18.15 -0.18
N THR A 61 -7.61 18.57 -1.39
CA THR A 61 -8.26 17.73 -2.41
C THR A 61 -7.25 17.12 -3.38
N GLN A 62 -5.99 17.55 -3.32
CA GLN A 62 -4.94 17.10 -4.23
C GLN A 62 -4.63 15.62 -3.98
N VAL A 63 -4.81 14.77 -5.00
CA VAL A 63 -4.48 13.34 -4.89
C VAL A 63 -3.04 13.12 -5.35
N PRO A 64 -2.06 12.94 -4.44
CA PRO A 64 -0.67 12.81 -4.85
C PRO A 64 -0.40 11.45 -5.49
N ARG A 65 0.37 11.45 -6.59
CA ARG A 65 0.84 10.21 -7.23
C ARG A 65 1.86 9.46 -6.39
N THR A 66 2.52 10.12 -5.44
CA THR A 66 3.47 9.52 -4.51
C THR A 66 2.90 9.54 -3.10
N VAL A 67 2.77 8.35 -2.50
CA VAL A 67 2.32 8.15 -1.13
C VAL A 67 3.52 7.78 -0.28
N THR A 68 3.74 8.52 0.80
CA THR A 68 4.78 8.19 1.78
C THR A 68 4.17 7.37 2.90
N VAL A 69 4.86 6.31 3.29
CA VAL A 69 4.48 5.40 4.36
C VAL A 69 5.63 5.31 5.34
N ALA A 70 5.34 5.47 6.63
CA ALA A 70 6.33 5.34 7.68
C ALA A 70 6.17 3.97 8.38
N PHE A 71 7.23 3.16 8.40
CA PHE A 71 7.32 1.91 9.16
C PHE A 71 8.76 1.49 9.45
N ASN A 72 8.96 0.59 10.43
CA ASN A 72 10.28 0.10 10.83
C ASN A 72 10.80 -1.04 9.94
N GLY A 73 11.05 -0.77 8.64
CA GLY A 73 11.47 -1.81 7.70
C GLY A 73 12.33 -1.32 6.52
N GLY A 74 13.11 -0.27 6.76
CA GLY A 74 14.06 0.28 5.79
C GLY A 74 13.43 1.20 4.74
N ARG A 75 14.26 2.04 4.11
CA ARG A 75 13.82 2.98 3.07
C ARG A 75 13.73 2.28 1.73
N GLN A 76 12.57 2.35 1.08
CA GLN A 76 12.29 1.68 -0.18
C GLN A 76 11.35 2.55 -1.01
N GLU A 77 11.50 2.54 -2.33
CA GLU A 77 10.56 3.19 -3.26
C GLU A 77 10.07 2.17 -4.29
N ARG A 78 8.76 2.08 -4.48
CA ARG A 78 8.14 1.14 -5.43
C ARG A 78 7.00 1.78 -6.20
N ALA A 79 7.03 1.63 -7.52
CA ALA A 79 5.94 2.04 -8.39
C ALA A 79 4.96 0.88 -8.64
N PHE A 80 3.66 1.14 -8.49
CA PHE A 80 2.56 0.20 -8.75
C PHE A 80 1.72 0.59 -9.96
N GLY A 81 2.28 1.40 -10.87
CA GLY A 81 1.61 1.92 -12.06
C GLY A 81 0.84 3.21 -11.78
N THR A 82 -0.23 3.14 -10.99
CA THR A 82 -1.07 4.29 -10.62
C THR A 82 -0.43 5.17 -9.55
N ILE A 83 0.26 4.56 -8.59
CA ILE A 83 0.92 5.26 -7.48
C ILE A 83 2.36 4.81 -7.29
N ARG A 84 3.17 5.67 -6.67
CA ARG A 84 4.48 5.34 -6.10
C ARG A 84 4.35 5.32 -4.59
N ILE A 85 4.86 4.27 -3.95
CA ILE A 85 4.91 4.16 -2.50
C ILE A 85 6.37 4.32 -2.07
N LYS A 86 6.64 5.33 -1.26
CA LYS A 86 7.94 5.59 -0.63
C LYS A 86 7.87 5.25 0.84
N THR A 87 8.83 4.47 1.32
CA THR A 87 8.94 4.09 2.72
C THR A 87 9.95 4.97 3.44
N VAL A 88 9.58 5.46 4.61
CA VAL A 88 10.47 6.14 5.56
C VAL A 88 10.48 5.38 6.88
N VAL A 89 11.59 5.48 7.61
CA VAL A 89 11.72 4.87 8.94
C VAL A 89 11.03 5.78 9.95
N LEU A 90 10.21 5.19 10.81
CA LEU A 90 9.66 5.90 11.97
C LEU A 90 10.81 6.16 12.96
N ILE A 91 11.06 7.44 13.24
CA ILE A 91 12.00 7.85 14.28
C ILE A 91 11.18 7.80 15.58
N GLY A 92 11.27 6.68 16.31
CA GLY A 92 10.40 6.48 17.47
C GLY A 92 10.66 5.25 18.34
N ASP A 93 11.35 4.21 17.85
CA ASP A 93 11.67 3.02 18.67
C ASP A 93 13.13 2.62 18.45
N GLY A 94 14.01 3.39 19.09
CA GLY A 94 15.43 3.09 19.26
C GLY A 94 15.72 2.37 20.58
N GLU A 95 14.76 1.63 21.12
CA GLU A 95 14.95 0.72 22.25
C GLU A 95 14.45 -0.68 21.86
N ASP A 96 15.18 -1.70 22.29
CA ASP A 96 14.91 -3.13 22.09
C ASP A 96 15.17 -3.72 20.69
N LYS A 97 16.43 -3.61 20.26
CA LYS A 97 17.13 -4.81 19.79
C LYS A 97 18.38 -5.03 20.62
N LYS A 98 18.21 -5.68 21.75
CA LYS A 98 19.28 -6.36 22.48
C LYS A 98 19.37 -7.81 22.00
#